data_AF-A0A7X9B5F7-F1
#
_entry.id   AF-A0A7X9B5F7-F1
#
_cell.length_a   1.000
_cell.length_b   1.000
_cell.length_c   1.000
_cell.angle_alpha   90.00
_cell.angle_beta   90.00
_cell.angle_gamma   90.00
#
_symmetry.space_group_name_H-M   'P 1'
#
loop_
_entity.id
_entity.type
_entity.pdbx_description
1 polymer ?
#
loop_
_entity_poly.entity_id
_entity_poly.type
_entity_poly.pdbx_seq_one_letter_code
_entity_poly.pdbx_strand_id
1 'polypeptide(L)'
;MRTKHCFNMVEIMLALGVCAIGVCSIMVLFPVGSAATRDAAMETYAAHAADQMLHYLKYSMQLNNTAWGNVVNSELPATKPIIDVVDYETGWGSAPTDFPTIFPKSGTPGVYQIISWRGSGTPSLSTSGQIEFRAIMNVWYESTQLAGVDQYFAVRLNAEVCWPAELPPASRQKVTYSLEVFNPNYLN
;
A
#
# COMPACT_ATOMS: atom_id res chain seq x y z
N MET A 1 -29.45 51.83 -32.45
CA MET A 1 -28.02 51.87 -32.04
C MET A 1 -27.94 51.52 -30.57
N ARG A 2 -27.24 50.45 -30.19
CA ARG A 2 -27.08 50.03 -28.79
C ARG A 2 -25.88 50.78 -28.20
N THR A 3 -26.10 51.62 -27.20
CA THR A 3 -25.03 52.37 -26.51
C THR A 3 -24.23 51.43 -25.61
N LYS A 4 -22.90 51.55 -25.62
CA LYS A 4 -22.02 50.78 -24.71
C LYS A 4 -22.02 51.45 -23.34
N HIS A 5 -22.40 50.72 -22.30
CA HIS A 5 -22.27 51.17 -20.92
C HIS A 5 -20.84 50.87 -20.42
N CYS A 6 -20.15 51.88 -19.90
CA CYS A 6 -18.88 51.73 -19.20
C CYS A 6 -19.14 51.55 -17.70
N PHE A 7 -18.43 50.60 -17.07
CA PHE A 7 -18.59 50.33 -15.63
C PHE A 7 -18.04 51.47 -14.78
N ASN A 8 -18.73 51.76 -13.67
CA ASN A 8 -18.28 52.75 -12.70
C ASN A 8 -17.18 52.14 -11.79
N MET A 9 -16.27 52.96 -11.29
CA MET A 9 -15.13 52.52 -10.48
C MET A 9 -15.57 51.74 -9.22
N VAL A 10 -16.69 52.15 -8.62
CA VAL A 10 -17.29 51.48 -7.45
C VAL A 10 -17.78 50.07 -7.79
N GLU A 11 -18.35 49.89 -8.98
CA GLU A 11 -18.90 48.62 -9.43
C GLU A 11 -17.78 47.61 -9.70
N ILE A 12 -16.67 48.07 -10.29
CA ILE A 12 -15.44 47.27 -10.45
C ILE A 12 -14.84 46.92 -9.09
N MET A 13 -14.80 47.87 -8.15
CA MET A 13 -14.23 47.64 -6.82
C MET A 13 -15.05 46.63 -6.00
N LEU A 14 -16.38 46.71 -6.06
CA LEU A 14 -17.27 45.73 -5.42
C LEU A 14 -17.13 44.35 -6.07
N ALA A 15 -17.08 44.27 -7.40
CA ALA A 15 -16.89 43.01 -8.11
C ALA A 15 -15.55 42.36 -7.74
N LEU A 16 -14.46 43.13 -7.67
CA LEU A 16 -13.14 42.62 -7.31
C LEU A 16 -13.07 42.18 -5.84
N GLY A 17 -13.77 42.89 -4.93
CA GLY A 17 -13.90 42.50 -3.53
C GLY A 17 -14.60 41.15 -3.35
N VAL A 18 -15.72 40.92 -4.04
CA VAL A 18 -16.43 39.62 -3.99
C VAL A 18 -15.59 38.51 -4.61
N CYS A 19 -14.91 38.77 -5.73
CA CYS A 19 -13.98 37.80 -6.33
C CYS A 19 -12.84 37.41 -5.38
N ALA A 20 -12.26 38.36 -4.65
CA ALA A 20 -11.18 38.08 -3.71
C ALA A 20 -11.64 37.17 -2.56
N ILE A 21 -12.80 37.46 -1.96
CA ILE A 21 -13.38 36.63 -0.90
C ILE A 21 -13.71 35.23 -1.45
N GLY A 22 -14.27 35.15 -2.65
CA GLY A 22 -14.57 33.90 -3.34
C GLY A 22 -13.31 33.03 -3.52
N VAL A 23 -12.24 33.60 -4.09
CA VAL A 23 -10.99 32.86 -4.32
C VAL A 23 -10.34 32.42 -3.00
N CYS A 24 -10.28 33.30 -2.00
CA CYS A 24 -9.74 32.96 -0.68
C CYS A 24 -10.52 31.82 -0.02
N SER A 25 -11.84 31.80 -0.14
CA SER A 25 -12.67 30.73 0.44
C SER A 25 -12.43 29.37 -0.21
N ILE A 26 -12.25 29.32 -1.54
CA ILE A 26 -12.01 28.07 -2.29
C ILE A 26 -10.57 27.60 -2.08
N MET A 27 -9.61 28.50 -1.90
CA MET A 27 -8.21 28.15 -1.74
C MET A 27 -7.93 27.30 -0.50
N VAL A 28 -8.75 27.43 0.54
CA VAL A 28 -8.68 26.59 1.75
C VAL A 28 -9.10 25.14 1.47
N LEU A 29 -9.96 24.90 0.48
CA LEU A 29 -10.44 23.56 0.14
C LEU A 29 -9.44 22.77 -0.72
N PHE A 30 -8.57 23.42 -1.49
CA PHE A 30 -7.62 22.73 -2.37
C PHE A 30 -6.65 21.81 -1.61
N PRO A 31 -6.01 22.22 -0.51
CA PRO A 31 -5.14 21.33 0.25
C PRO A 31 -5.86 20.11 0.84
N VAL A 32 -7.11 20.30 1.29
CA VAL A 32 -7.90 19.21 1.87
C VAL A 32 -8.31 18.21 0.77
N GLY A 33 -8.77 18.72 -0.37
CA GLY A 33 -9.13 17.89 -1.51
C GLY A 33 -7.94 17.14 -2.11
N SER A 34 -6.75 17.77 -2.15
CA SER A 34 -5.54 17.12 -2.64
C SER A 34 -5.05 16.03 -1.69
N ALA A 35 -5.08 16.27 -0.37
CA ALA A 35 -4.76 15.26 0.63
C ALA A 35 -5.74 14.07 0.55
N ALA A 36 -7.05 14.33 0.43
CA ALA A 36 -8.05 13.28 0.30
C ALA A 36 -7.88 12.46 -0.99
N THR A 37 -7.61 13.12 -2.12
CA THR A 37 -7.35 12.44 -3.40
C THR A 37 -6.12 11.55 -3.32
N ARG A 38 -5.03 12.07 -2.71
CA ARG A 38 -3.81 11.31 -2.50
C ARG A 38 -4.10 10.07 -1.66
N ASP A 39 -4.73 10.24 -0.50
CA ASP A 39 -4.98 9.14 0.43
C ASP A 39 -5.87 8.05 -0.21
N ALA A 40 -6.88 8.43 -1.00
CA ALA A 40 -7.70 7.48 -1.77
C ALA A 40 -6.91 6.71 -2.85
N ALA A 41 -6.00 7.38 -3.55
CA ALA A 41 -5.10 6.71 -4.50
C ALA A 41 -4.20 5.71 -3.78
N MET A 42 -3.71 6.06 -2.59
CA MET A 42 -2.83 5.22 -1.77
C MET A 42 -3.54 3.97 -1.28
N GLU A 43 -4.78 4.11 -0.82
CA GLU A 43 -5.62 2.98 -0.42
C GLU A 43 -5.84 2.00 -1.58
N THR A 44 -6.08 2.53 -2.78
CA THR A 44 -6.26 1.70 -3.99
C THR A 44 -4.99 0.93 -4.35
N TYR A 45 -3.82 1.58 -4.30
CA TYR A 45 -2.53 0.91 -4.54
C TYR A 45 -2.22 -0.14 -3.47
N ALA A 46 -2.48 0.18 -2.20
CA ALA A 46 -2.29 -0.74 -1.08
C ALA A 46 -3.17 -1.99 -1.23
N ALA A 47 -4.45 -1.81 -1.56
CA ALA A 47 -5.38 -2.90 -1.81
C ALA A 47 -4.90 -3.79 -2.97
N HIS A 48 -4.50 -3.19 -4.08
CA HIS A 48 -4.03 -3.94 -5.24
C HIS A 48 -2.75 -4.73 -4.96
N ALA A 49 -1.77 -4.11 -4.27
CA ALA A 49 -0.52 -4.78 -3.92
C ALA A 49 -0.73 -5.93 -2.91
N ALA A 50 -1.62 -5.73 -1.92
CA ALA A 50 -1.97 -6.78 -0.97
C ALA A 50 -2.67 -7.95 -1.67
N ASP A 51 -3.61 -7.67 -2.56
CA ASP A 51 -4.34 -8.70 -3.32
C ASP A 51 -3.41 -9.54 -4.20
N GLN A 52 -2.52 -8.88 -4.94
CA GLN A 52 -1.49 -9.56 -5.75
C GLN A 52 -0.61 -10.47 -4.89
N MET A 53 -0.15 -9.99 -3.74
CA MET A 53 0.71 -10.78 -2.85
C MET A 53 -0.03 -11.96 -2.23
N LEU A 54 -1.25 -11.75 -1.73
CA LEU A 54 -2.05 -12.82 -1.13
C LEU A 54 -2.39 -13.92 -2.15
N HIS A 55 -2.73 -13.53 -3.39
CA HIS A 55 -2.99 -14.49 -4.46
C HIS A 55 -1.73 -15.23 -4.92
N TYR A 56 -0.59 -14.54 -4.98
CA TYR A 56 0.68 -15.18 -5.28
C TYR A 56 1.07 -16.21 -4.22
N LEU A 57 0.96 -15.86 -2.94
CA LEU A 57 1.24 -16.77 -1.83
C LEU A 57 0.26 -17.93 -1.81
N LYS A 58 -1.03 -17.68 -2.06
CA LYS A 58 -2.00 -18.77 -2.22
C LYS A 58 -1.57 -19.73 -3.33
N TYR A 59 -1.18 -19.20 -4.50
CA TYR A 59 -0.74 -20.03 -5.61
C TYR A 59 0.52 -20.83 -5.25
N SER A 60 1.53 -20.21 -4.64
CA SER A 60 2.77 -20.90 -4.27
C SER A 60 2.53 -21.99 -3.21
N MET A 61 1.64 -21.75 -2.25
CA MET A 61 1.24 -22.73 -1.23
C MET A 61 0.46 -23.92 -1.80
N GLN A 62 -0.37 -23.70 -2.82
CA GLN A 62 -1.24 -24.74 -3.40
C GLN A 62 -0.53 -25.63 -4.45
N LEU A 63 0.74 -25.35 -4.79
CA LEU A 63 1.50 -26.13 -5.78
C LEU A 63 1.65 -27.61 -5.39
N ASN A 64 2.05 -27.89 -4.14
CA ASN A 64 2.18 -29.24 -3.60
C ASN A 64 2.23 -29.19 -2.05
N ASN A 65 2.10 -30.36 -1.40
CA ASN A 65 2.08 -30.44 0.06
C ASN A 65 3.43 -30.02 0.70
N THR A 66 4.55 -30.21 -0.01
CA THR A 66 5.87 -29.76 0.45
C THR A 66 6.00 -28.25 0.46
N ALA A 67 5.50 -27.55 -0.57
CA ALA A 67 5.49 -26.10 -0.68
C ALA A 67 4.59 -25.48 0.40
N TRP A 68 3.43 -26.08 0.67
CA TRP A 68 2.61 -25.73 1.82
C TRP A 68 3.42 -25.79 3.13
N GLY A 69 4.09 -26.91 3.37
CA GLY A 69 4.96 -27.09 4.54
C GLY A 69 6.08 -26.06 4.63
N ASN A 70 6.74 -25.75 3.52
CA ASN A 70 7.84 -24.77 3.49
C ASN A 70 7.34 -23.36 3.86
N VAL A 71 6.19 -22.95 3.33
CA VAL A 71 5.62 -21.62 3.61
C VAL A 71 5.25 -21.49 5.08
N VAL A 72 4.57 -22.49 5.64
CA VAL A 72 4.13 -22.50 7.05
C VAL A 72 5.33 -22.63 8.01
N ASN A 73 6.35 -23.41 7.66
CA ASN A 73 7.47 -23.71 8.56
C ASN A 73 8.65 -22.74 8.46
N SER A 74 8.84 -22.06 7.32
CA SER A 74 10.11 -21.36 7.05
C SER A 74 10.03 -20.04 6.27
N GLU A 75 9.01 -19.84 5.41
CA GLU A 75 8.99 -18.64 4.55
C GLU A 75 8.16 -17.50 5.13
N LEU A 76 7.08 -17.80 5.85
CA LEU A 76 6.23 -16.80 6.50
C LEU A 76 6.27 -16.94 8.03
N PRO A 77 6.23 -15.82 8.77
CA PRO A 77 6.11 -15.87 10.21
C PRO A 77 4.68 -16.21 10.64
N ALA A 78 4.55 -16.97 11.75
CA ALA A 78 3.26 -17.31 12.39
C ALA A 78 2.64 -16.16 13.19
N THR A 79 3.42 -15.08 13.39
CA THR A 79 3.01 -13.88 14.11
C THR A 79 3.31 -12.67 13.27
N LYS A 80 2.48 -11.64 13.39
CA LYS A 80 2.70 -10.36 12.73
C LYS A 80 4.15 -9.87 12.96
N PRO A 81 4.93 -9.60 11.91
CA PRO A 81 6.25 -9.01 12.05
C PRO A 81 6.15 -7.65 12.74
N ILE A 82 6.93 -7.45 13.80
CA ILE A 82 7.08 -6.15 14.45
C ILE A 82 8.29 -5.47 13.82
N ILE A 83 8.08 -4.25 13.31
CA ILE A 83 9.19 -3.42 12.85
C ILE A 83 9.12 -2.08 13.56
N ASP A 84 9.97 -1.94 14.58
CA ASP A 84 10.04 -0.74 15.42
C ASP A 84 10.77 0.41 14.74
N VAL A 85 11.74 0.09 13.87
CA VAL A 85 12.50 1.06 13.06
C VAL A 85 12.56 0.54 11.64
N VAL A 86 11.87 1.23 10.73
CA VAL A 86 11.95 0.90 9.30
C VAL A 86 12.86 1.93 8.65
N ASP A 87 14.11 1.52 8.42
CA ASP A 87 14.93 2.17 7.40
C ASP A 87 14.33 1.80 6.03
N TYR A 88 13.83 2.80 5.32
CA TYR A 88 13.17 2.63 4.02
C TYR A 88 14.15 2.68 2.85
N GLU A 89 15.44 2.88 3.12
CA GLU A 89 16.51 2.96 2.11
C GLU A 89 17.44 1.75 2.15
N THR A 90 17.71 1.17 3.32
CA THR A 90 18.66 0.06 3.47
C THR A 90 18.01 -1.24 3.97
N GLY A 91 18.65 -2.38 3.67
CA GLY A 91 18.20 -3.70 4.16
C GLY A 91 17.09 -4.34 3.33
N TRP A 92 16.88 -3.89 2.09
CA TRP A 92 15.91 -4.48 1.15
C TRP A 92 16.63 -5.33 0.11
N GLY A 93 16.09 -6.52 -0.16
CA GLY A 93 16.56 -7.43 -1.20
C GLY A 93 16.04 -7.03 -2.58
N SER A 94 16.43 -7.78 -3.61
CA SER A 94 15.92 -7.58 -4.96
C SER A 94 14.43 -7.93 -5.05
N ALA A 95 13.67 -7.12 -5.77
CA ALA A 95 12.29 -7.44 -6.09
C ALA A 95 12.20 -8.77 -6.86
N PRO A 96 11.20 -9.64 -6.58
CA PRO A 96 10.93 -10.80 -7.41
C PRO A 96 10.68 -10.38 -8.86
N THR A 97 11.07 -11.21 -9.83
CA THR A 97 10.89 -10.94 -11.26
C THR A 97 9.44 -10.68 -11.63
N ASP A 98 8.51 -11.35 -10.93
CA ASP A 98 7.07 -11.27 -11.18
C ASP A 98 6.43 -10.02 -10.55
N PHE A 99 7.11 -9.43 -9.55
CA PHE A 99 6.64 -8.26 -8.80
C PHE A 99 7.77 -7.21 -8.70
N PRO A 100 8.09 -6.52 -9.79
CA PRO A 100 9.27 -5.65 -9.86
C PRO A 100 9.19 -4.43 -8.92
N THR A 101 8.04 -4.16 -8.32
CA THR A 101 7.78 -3.04 -7.40
C THR A 101 7.68 -3.46 -5.93
N ILE A 102 7.81 -4.76 -5.63
CA ILE A 102 7.73 -5.30 -4.26
C ILE A 102 9.08 -5.85 -3.85
N PHE A 103 9.68 -5.26 -2.83
CA PHE A 103 11.03 -5.58 -2.38
C PHE A 103 10.97 -6.29 -1.02
N PRO A 104 11.49 -7.51 -0.87
CA PRO A 104 11.51 -8.21 0.41
C PRO A 104 12.55 -7.59 1.34
N LYS A 105 12.31 -7.58 2.66
CA LYS A 105 13.31 -7.17 3.64
C LYS A 105 14.34 -8.27 3.85
N SER A 106 15.61 -7.92 3.72
CA SER A 106 16.73 -8.83 4.00
C SER A 106 16.74 -9.20 5.48
N GLY A 107 16.66 -10.50 5.77
CA GLY A 107 16.75 -11.04 7.13
C GLY A 107 15.48 -10.92 7.98
N THR A 108 14.36 -10.43 7.43
CA THR A 108 13.06 -10.44 8.14
C THR A 108 11.98 -10.99 7.20
N PRO A 109 11.63 -12.29 7.31
CA PRO A 109 10.59 -12.89 6.48
C PRO A 109 9.23 -12.22 6.73
N GLY A 110 8.40 -12.16 5.70
CA GLY A 110 7.08 -11.56 5.79
C GLY A 110 7.07 -10.03 5.81
N VAL A 111 8.18 -9.35 5.51
CA VAL A 111 8.20 -7.89 5.38
C VAL A 111 8.59 -7.50 3.97
N TYR A 112 7.80 -6.63 3.36
CA TYR A 112 7.98 -6.15 2.01
C TYR A 112 7.83 -4.63 1.94
N GLN A 113 8.56 -4.00 1.02
CA GLN A 113 8.39 -2.60 0.66
C GLN A 113 7.77 -2.53 -0.72
N ILE A 114 6.69 -1.77 -0.83
CA ILE A 114 5.98 -1.52 -2.07
C ILE A 114 6.35 -0.12 -2.54
N ILE A 115 6.69 0.03 -3.82
CA ILE A 115 6.94 1.34 -4.41
C ILE A 115 6.03 1.61 -5.62
N SER A 116 5.68 2.87 -5.82
CA SER A 116 5.23 3.35 -7.13
C SER A 116 6.40 3.98 -7.86
N TRP A 117 6.66 3.51 -9.07
CA TRP A 117 7.81 3.88 -9.88
C TRP A 117 7.39 4.62 -11.16
N ARG A 118 7.91 5.83 -11.36
CA ARG A 118 7.71 6.65 -12.57
C ARG A 118 8.88 6.56 -13.55
N GLY A 119 9.99 5.95 -13.15
CA GLY A 119 11.21 5.90 -13.98
C GLY A 119 11.07 5.01 -15.22
N SER A 120 11.91 5.24 -16.22
CA SER A 120 12.10 4.28 -17.31
C SER A 120 13.05 3.18 -16.87
N GLY A 121 12.66 1.91 -17.02
CA GLY A 121 13.49 0.73 -16.70
C GLY A 121 13.05 -0.01 -15.44
N THR A 122 13.92 -0.86 -14.92
CA THR A 122 13.65 -1.69 -13.73
C THR A 122 13.47 -0.81 -12.49
N PRO A 123 12.37 -0.96 -11.73
CA PRO A 123 12.18 -0.22 -10.49
C PRO A 123 13.34 -0.45 -9.52
N SER A 124 13.79 0.62 -8.87
CA SER A 124 14.87 0.56 -7.88
C SER A 124 14.54 1.41 -6.67
N LEU A 125 14.89 0.92 -5.49
CA LEU A 125 14.76 1.65 -4.23
C LEU A 125 15.79 2.79 -4.08
N SER A 126 16.87 2.77 -4.88
CA SER A 126 17.98 3.72 -4.79
C SER A 126 17.73 5.06 -5.48
N THR A 127 16.72 5.15 -6.36
CA THR A 127 16.49 6.34 -7.19
C THR A 127 15.30 7.13 -6.67
N SER A 128 15.51 7.85 -5.56
CA SER A 128 14.44 8.57 -4.85
C SER A 128 13.64 9.55 -5.71
N GLY A 129 14.23 10.12 -6.76
CA GLY A 129 13.53 11.06 -7.65
C GLY A 129 12.49 10.42 -8.59
N GLN A 130 12.47 9.08 -8.69
CA GLN A 130 11.56 8.32 -9.55
C GLN A 130 10.50 7.55 -8.74
N ILE A 131 10.52 7.68 -7.42
CA ILE A 131 9.60 7.01 -6.51
C ILE A 131 8.59 8.03 -6.01
N GLU A 132 7.32 7.79 -6.32
CA GLU A 132 6.22 8.66 -5.87
C GLU A 132 5.62 8.21 -4.54
N PHE A 133 5.76 6.93 -4.24
CA PHE A 133 5.09 6.29 -3.13
C PHE A 133 5.95 5.17 -2.57
N ARG A 134 5.96 5.06 -1.24
CA ARG A 134 6.49 3.93 -0.50
C ARG A 134 5.48 3.48 0.55
N ALA A 135 5.20 2.19 0.56
CA ALA A 135 4.47 1.52 1.63
C ALA A 135 5.26 0.32 2.13
N ILE A 136 4.93 -0.12 3.34
CA ILE A 136 5.49 -1.32 3.94
C ILE A 136 4.35 -2.30 4.12
N MET A 137 4.52 -3.50 3.60
CA MET A 137 3.58 -4.60 3.72
C MET A 137 4.17 -5.68 4.62
N ASN A 138 3.44 -5.99 5.69
CA ASN A 138 3.74 -7.10 6.58
C ASN A 138 2.79 -8.25 6.24
N VAL A 139 3.33 -9.43 6.03
CA VAL A 139 2.60 -10.65 5.70
C VAL A 139 2.93 -11.71 6.73
N TRP A 140 1.89 -12.35 7.26
CA TRP A 140 2.01 -13.46 8.20
C TRP A 140 0.89 -14.46 7.98
N TYR A 141 1.08 -15.68 8.44
CA TYR A 141 0.00 -16.65 8.49
C TYR A 141 -0.53 -16.78 9.92
N GLU A 142 -1.78 -17.23 10.01
CA GLU A 142 -2.44 -17.59 11.26
C GLU A 142 -3.17 -18.92 11.05
N SER A 143 -3.14 -19.80 12.05
CA SER A 143 -3.94 -21.04 12.01
C SER A 143 -5.42 -20.69 12.05
N THR A 144 -6.22 -21.35 11.20
CA THR A 144 -7.67 -21.19 11.27
C THR A 144 -8.14 -21.80 12.58
N GLN A 145 -8.72 -21.00 13.49
CA GLN A 145 -9.24 -21.46 14.79
C GLN A 145 -10.48 -22.39 14.69
N LEU A 146 -10.64 -23.09 13.56
CA LEU A 146 -11.67 -24.08 13.33
C LEU A 146 -11.31 -25.35 14.10
N ALA A 147 -12.21 -25.79 14.98
CA ALA A 147 -12.00 -26.97 15.81
C ALA A 147 -11.76 -28.22 14.94
N GLY A 148 -10.62 -28.88 15.13
CA GLY A 148 -10.25 -30.10 14.41
C GLY A 148 -9.59 -29.90 13.05
N VAL A 149 -9.32 -28.65 12.64
CA VAL A 149 -8.57 -28.34 11.41
C VAL A 149 -7.12 -28.04 11.74
N ASP A 150 -6.22 -28.87 11.20
CA ASP A 150 -4.78 -28.67 11.35
C ASP A 150 -4.30 -27.53 10.42
N GLN A 151 -3.22 -26.83 10.81
CA GLN A 151 -2.57 -25.78 10.01
C GLN A 151 -2.05 -26.29 8.66
N TYR A 152 -1.94 -27.61 8.51
CA TYR A 152 -1.58 -28.27 7.25
C TYR A 152 -2.76 -28.39 6.28
N PHE A 153 -4.00 -28.18 6.75
CA PHE A 153 -5.22 -28.20 5.95
C PHE A 153 -5.71 -26.80 5.58
N ALA A 154 -5.69 -25.87 6.52
CA ALA A 154 -6.12 -24.49 6.27
C ALA A 154 -5.30 -23.48 7.06
N VAL A 155 -5.00 -22.35 6.42
CA VAL A 155 -4.36 -21.19 7.06
C VAL A 155 -5.05 -19.91 6.62
N ARG A 156 -5.05 -18.91 7.50
CA ARG A 156 -5.41 -17.54 7.16
C ARG A 156 -4.13 -16.78 6.86
N LEU A 157 -3.99 -16.30 5.64
CA LEU A 157 -2.94 -15.36 5.27
C LEU A 157 -3.41 -13.95 5.56
N ASN A 158 -2.58 -13.18 6.26
CA ASN A 158 -2.84 -11.80 6.60
C ASN A 158 -1.78 -10.92 5.95
N ALA A 159 -2.20 -9.83 5.32
CA ALA A 159 -1.34 -8.80 4.76
C ALA A 159 -1.75 -7.44 5.31
N GLU A 160 -0.88 -6.79 6.06
CA GLU A 160 -1.06 -5.41 6.53
C GLU A 160 -0.19 -4.47 5.72
N VAL A 161 -0.81 -3.50 5.06
CA VAL A 161 -0.09 -2.45 4.33
C VAL A 161 -0.13 -1.17 5.15
N CYS A 162 1.04 -0.58 5.37
CA CYS A 162 1.26 0.64 6.13
C CYS A 162 1.86 1.72 5.22
N TRP A 163 1.26 2.91 5.20
CA TRP A 163 1.75 4.05 4.43
C TRP A 163 1.52 5.40 5.14
N PRO A 164 2.24 6.44 4.72
CA PRO A 164 3.48 6.42 3.95
C PRO A 164 4.64 5.82 4.78
N ALA A 165 5.58 5.12 4.12
CA ALA A 165 6.69 4.46 4.79
C ALA A 165 7.66 5.43 5.51
N GLU A 166 7.69 6.70 5.09
CA GLU A 166 8.58 7.75 5.63
C GLU A 166 8.18 8.22 7.04
N LEU A 167 6.90 8.10 7.40
CA LEU A 167 6.42 8.51 8.72
C LEU A 167 6.77 7.47 9.78
N PRO A 168 6.90 7.85 11.07
CA PRO A 168 7.05 6.90 12.16
C PRO A 168 5.87 5.90 12.22
N PRO A 169 6.08 4.65 12.66
CA PRO A 169 5.06 3.59 12.62
C PRO A 169 3.73 3.92 13.31
N ALA A 170 3.73 4.83 14.29
CA ALA A 170 2.54 5.28 15.01
C ALA A 170 1.67 6.27 14.20
N SER A 171 2.26 6.98 13.24
CA SER A 171 1.58 8.00 12.43
C SER A 171 1.21 7.51 11.02
N ARG A 172 1.48 6.24 10.72
CA ARG A 172 1.13 5.63 9.42
C ARG A 172 -0.33 5.20 9.41
N GLN A 173 -1.00 5.40 8.28
CA GLN A 173 -2.24 4.72 7.96
C GLN A 173 -1.96 3.23 7.74
N LYS A 174 -2.87 2.37 8.20
CA LYS A 174 -2.72 0.91 8.15
C LYS A 174 -4.03 0.29 7.72
N VAL A 175 -3.96 -0.65 6.79
CA VAL A 175 -5.10 -1.48 6.40
C VAL A 175 -4.65 -2.94 6.37
N THR A 176 -5.47 -3.82 6.95
CA THR A 176 -5.21 -5.25 7.03
C THR A 176 -6.17 -5.99 6.12
N TYR A 177 -5.61 -6.83 5.26
CA TYR A 177 -6.31 -7.74 4.37
C TYR A 177 -6.08 -9.17 4.86
N SER A 178 -7.10 -10.02 4.74
CA SER A 178 -6.99 -11.42 5.12
C SER A 178 -7.60 -12.32 4.05
N LEU A 179 -6.97 -13.45 3.81
CA LEU A 179 -7.42 -14.46 2.85
C LEU A 179 -7.28 -15.84 3.49
N GLU A 180 -8.36 -16.59 3.50
CA GLU A 180 -8.34 -17.98 3.95
C GLU A 180 -7.96 -18.89 2.78
N VAL A 181 -6.94 -19.71 3.01
CA VAL A 181 -6.41 -20.65 2.03
C VAL A 181 -6.56 -22.06 2.57
N PHE A 182 -7.06 -22.94 1.71
CA PHE A 182 -7.23 -24.36 1.98
C PHE A 182 -6.25 -25.16 1.13
N ASN A 183 -5.66 -26.21 1.70
CA ASN A 183 -4.74 -27.11 1.04
C ASN A 183 -5.53 -28.19 0.28
N PRO A 184 -5.58 -28.15 -1.07
CA PRO A 184 -6.25 -29.20 -1.84
C PRO A 184 -5.48 -30.53 -1.85
N ASN A 185 -4.19 -30.51 -1.50
CA ASN A 185 -3.28 -31.65 -1.59
C ASN A 185 -3.07 -32.37 -0.26
N TYR A 186 -3.81 -32.02 0.80
CA TYR A 186 -3.59 -32.58 2.14
C TYR A 186 -3.87 -34.10 2.24
N LEU A 187 -4.70 -34.65 1.33
CA LEU A 187 -5.14 -36.04 1.33
C LEU A 187 -4.39 -36.94 0.31
N ASN A 188 -3.47 -36.38 -0.47
CA ASN A 188 -2.65 -37.10 -1.46
C ASN A 188 -1.18 -37.18 -1.01
#